data_AF-A0A218KQN5-F1
#
_entry.id   AF-A0A218KQN5-F1
#
_cell.length_a   1.000
_cell.length_b   1.000
_cell.length_c   1.000
_cell.angle_alpha   90.00
_cell.angle_beta   90.00
_cell.angle_gamma   90.00
#
_symmetry.space_group_name_H-M   'P 1'
#
loop_
_entity.id
_entity.type
_entity.pdbx_description
1 polymer ?
#
loop_
_entity_poly.entity_id
_entity_poly.type
_entity_poly.pdbx_seq_one_letter_code
_entity_poly.pdbx_strand_id
1 'polypeptide(L)'
;MTSKNSYTGINPKFAEKIKHYAKFLKRKNIFAHWHIKDVEQELSLHCLPGLKKYDERDEQYEAKITQYIKCRSINLEEREECKKRAIDFVDEDDLDALDEESESFEYDCAVRIDVNEAIAKLPSELGEVCKLLMENNFNVNEVSRIASIPKSTLHDTLKKLSEDKNFVNLKIYLPVSGGKI
;
A
#
# COMPACT_ATOMS: atom_id res chain seq x y z
N MET A 1 -2.89 -26.46 -7.39
CA MET A 1 -4.34 -26.15 -7.32
C MET A 1 -4.68 -25.21 -8.47
N THR A 2 -5.69 -25.53 -9.26
CA THR A 2 -6.16 -24.70 -10.39
C THR A 2 -7.28 -23.76 -9.93
N SER A 3 -7.11 -22.46 -10.14
CA SER A 3 -8.15 -21.46 -9.84
C SER A 3 -9.28 -21.54 -10.86
N LYS A 4 -10.51 -21.30 -10.38
CA LYS A 4 -11.74 -21.19 -11.20
C LYS A 4 -12.22 -19.73 -11.35
N ASN A 5 -11.40 -18.73 -11.00
CA ASN A 5 -11.81 -17.33 -11.16
C ASN A 5 -12.00 -16.97 -12.64
N SER A 6 -13.15 -16.39 -12.96
CA SER A 6 -13.44 -15.83 -14.28
C SER A 6 -12.99 -14.38 -14.32
N TYR A 7 -12.00 -14.08 -15.16
CA TYR A 7 -11.48 -12.73 -15.38
C TYR A 7 -12.18 -12.06 -16.57
N THR A 8 -13.48 -12.29 -16.72
CA THR A 8 -14.26 -11.80 -17.85
C THR A 8 -14.22 -10.27 -17.88
N GLY A 9 -13.82 -9.69 -19.00
CA GLY A 9 -13.68 -8.23 -19.14
C GLY A 9 -12.36 -7.64 -18.60
N ILE A 10 -11.45 -8.48 -18.09
CA ILE A 10 -10.09 -8.07 -17.69
C ILE A 10 -9.10 -8.54 -18.75
N ASN A 11 -8.08 -7.73 -19.00
CA ASN A 11 -7.01 -8.06 -19.95
C ASN A 11 -6.42 -9.47 -19.64
N PRO A 12 -6.40 -10.40 -20.61
CA PRO A 12 -5.94 -11.77 -20.38
C PRO A 12 -4.49 -11.87 -19.89
N LYS A 13 -3.59 -11.00 -20.39
CA LYS A 13 -2.19 -10.97 -19.96
C LYS A 13 -2.07 -10.56 -18.50
N PHE A 14 -2.84 -9.55 -18.09
CA PHE A 14 -2.91 -9.14 -16.70
C PHE A 14 -3.41 -10.28 -15.80
N ALA A 15 -4.53 -10.92 -16.17
CA ALA A 15 -5.09 -12.04 -15.43
C ALA A 15 -4.11 -13.23 -15.31
N GLU A 16 -3.32 -13.50 -16.35
CA GLU A 16 -2.28 -14.54 -16.32
C GLU A 16 -1.18 -14.20 -15.31
N LYS A 17 -0.69 -12.96 -15.29
CA LYS A 17 0.34 -12.54 -14.32
C LYS A 17 -0.20 -12.55 -12.89
N ILE A 18 -1.46 -12.16 -12.66
CA ILE A 18 -2.11 -12.30 -11.34
C ILE A 18 -2.10 -13.75 -10.88
N LYS A 19 -2.57 -14.68 -11.72
CA LYS A 19 -2.56 -16.13 -11.41
C LYS A 19 -1.14 -16.63 -11.13
N HIS A 20 -0.15 -16.14 -11.87
CA HIS A 20 1.25 -16.48 -11.68
C HIS A 20 1.74 -16.04 -10.29
N TYR A 21 1.65 -14.76 -9.96
CA TYR A 21 2.13 -14.23 -8.68
C TYR A 21 1.32 -14.71 -7.47
N ALA A 22 0.00 -14.91 -7.61
CA ALA A 22 -0.82 -15.50 -6.57
C ALA A 22 -0.37 -16.92 -6.19
N LYS A 23 0.08 -17.73 -7.17
CA LYS A 23 0.66 -19.05 -6.89
C LYS A 23 1.97 -18.96 -6.11
N PHE A 24 2.80 -17.92 -6.35
CA PHE A 24 4.00 -17.69 -5.54
C PHE A 24 3.66 -17.29 -4.11
N LEU A 25 2.73 -16.35 -3.93
CA LEU A 25 2.26 -15.94 -2.61
C LEU A 25 1.66 -17.11 -1.83
N LYS A 26 0.85 -17.95 -2.49
CA LYS A 26 0.19 -19.11 -1.87
C LYS A 26 1.17 -20.14 -1.30
N ARG A 27 2.42 -20.18 -1.78
CA ARG A 27 3.47 -21.07 -1.24
C ARG A 27 4.06 -20.55 0.07
N LYS A 28 3.82 -19.29 0.44
CA LYS A 28 4.32 -18.69 1.68
C LYS A 28 3.38 -19.02 2.84
N ASN A 29 3.95 -19.21 4.03
CA ASN A 29 3.21 -19.61 5.24
C ASN A 29 2.14 -18.57 5.62
N ILE A 30 2.38 -17.29 5.33
CA ILE A 30 1.43 -16.20 5.59
C ILE A 30 0.09 -16.42 4.88
N PHE A 31 0.11 -17.03 3.69
CA PHE A 31 -1.09 -17.34 2.89
C PHE A 31 -1.52 -18.81 2.99
N ALA A 32 -1.01 -19.57 3.95
CA ALA A 32 -1.31 -21.01 4.08
C ALA A 32 -2.81 -21.29 4.23
N HIS A 33 -3.52 -20.43 4.95
CA HIS A 33 -4.95 -20.56 5.23
C HIS A 33 -5.86 -20.03 4.11
N TRP A 34 -5.34 -19.23 3.19
CA TRP A 34 -6.13 -18.61 2.13
C TRP A 34 -6.37 -19.58 0.98
N HIS A 35 -7.55 -19.58 0.35
CA HIS A 35 -7.69 -20.28 -0.91
C HIS A 35 -6.94 -19.52 -2.01
N ILE A 36 -6.43 -20.24 -3.02
CA ILE A 36 -5.73 -19.61 -4.16
C ILE A 36 -6.59 -18.54 -4.85
N LYS A 37 -7.92 -18.70 -4.84
CA LYS A 37 -8.87 -17.73 -5.39
C LYS A 37 -8.88 -16.42 -4.59
N ASP A 38 -8.75 -16.51 -3.28
CA ASP A 38 -8.75 -15.34 -2.39
C ASP A 38 -7.46 -14.55 -2.58
N VAL A 39 -6.32 -15.25 -2.67
CA VAL A 39 -5.02 -14.64 -2.98
C VAL A 39 -5.07 -13.94 -4.35
N GLU A 40 -5.68 -14.58 -5.35
CA GLU A 40 -5.88 -14.00 -6.68
C GLU A 40 -6.77 -12.76 -6.67
N GLN A 41 -7.90 -12.79 -5.95
CA GLN A 41 -8.83 -11.67 -5.84
C GLN A 41 -8.20 -10.49 -5.10
N GLU A 42 -7.58 -10.74 -3.96
CA GLU A 42 -6.94 -9.69 -3.15
C GLU A 42 -5.79 -9.04 -3.93
N LEU A 43 -4.95 -9.83 -4.59
CA LEU A 43 -3.89 -9.29 -5.44
C LEU A 43 -4.46 -8.48 -6.62
N SER A 44 -5.58 -8.91 -7.19
CA SER A 44 -6.27 -8.16 -8.25
C SER A 44 -6.75 -6.81 -7.73
N LEU A 45 -7.41 -6.77 -6.57
CA LEU A 45 -7.88 -5.53 -5.93
C LEU A 45 -6.73 -4.56 -5.66
N HIS A 46 -5.59 -5.06 -5.18
CA HIS A 46 -4.37 -4.26 -5.00
C HIS A 46 -3.84 -3.65 -6.31
N CYS A 47 -4.04 -4.33 -7.43
CA CYS A 47 -3.53 -3.90 -8.73
C CYS A 47 -4.50 -2.97 -9.50
N LEU A 48 -5.80 -3.04 -9.25
CA LEU A 48 -6.81 -2.28 -10.02
C LEU A 48 -6.58 -0.75 -10.06
N PRO A 49 -6.19 -0.07 -8.97
CA PRO A 49 -6.05 1.39 -8.95
C PRO A 49 -5.00 1.94 -9.93
N GLY A 50 -3.91 1.20 -10.14
CA GLY A 50 -2.83 1.62 -11.05
C GLY A 50 -3.00 1.12 -12.49
N LEU A 51 -3.91 0.18 -12.73
CA LEU A 51 -4.02 -0.49 -14.03
C LEU A 51 -4.40 0.46 -15.17
N LYS A 52 -5.26 1.45 -14.90
CA LYS A 52 -5.70 2.46 -15.88
C LYS A 52 -4.56 3.35 -16.40
N LYS A 53 -3.40 3.37 -15.73
CA LYS A 53 -2.25 4.20 -16.10
C LYS A 53 -1.38 3.57 -17.21
N TYR A 54 -1.63 2.32 -17.58
CA TYR A 54 -0.84 1.60 -18.58
C TYR A 54 -1.64 1.45 -19.89
N ASP A 55 -1.10 1.93 -21.00
CA ASP A 55 -1.69 1.76 -22.33
C ASP A 55 -1.36 0.36 -22.87
N GLU A 56 -2.38 -0.42 -23.23
CA GLU A 56 -2.22 -1.78 -23.76
C GLU A 56 -1.50 -1.84 -25.11
N ARG A 57 -1.44 -0.72 -25.84
CA ARG A 57 -0.77 -0.60 -27.14
C ARG A 57 0.72 -0.35 -27.02
N ASP A 58 1.22 -0.07 -25.81
CA ASP A 58 2.64 0.11 -25.56
C ASP A 58 3.39 -1.22 -25.78
N GLU A 59 4.44 -1.20 -26.60
CA GLU A 59 5.28 -2.38 -26.87
C GLU A 59 5.86 -3.01 -25.58
N GLN A 60 6.06 -2.20 -24.54
CA GLN A 60 6.56 -2.61 -23.24
C GLN A 60 5.45 -2.86 -22.21
N TYR A 61 4.17 -2.82 -22.60
CA TYR A 61 3.02 -2.97 -21.71
C TYR A 61 3.16 -4.20 -20.81
N GLU A 62 3.48 -5.36 -21.39
CA GLU A 62 3.56 -6.61 -20.64
C GLU A 62 4.67 -6.58 -19.59
N ALA A 63 5.84 -6.02 -19.92
CA ALA A 63 6.95 -5.88 -18.99
C ALA A 63 6.60 -4.91 -17.84
N LYS A 64 5.97 -3.77 -18.18
CA LYS A 64 5.53 -2.76 -17.21
C LYS A 64 4.47 -3.31 -16.24
N ILE A 65 3.46 -3.99 -16.76
CA ILE A 65 2.41 -4.65 -15.96
C ILE A 65 2.99 -5.77 -15.10
N THR A 66 3.89 -6.59 -15.64
CA THR A 66 4.54 -7.66 -14.87
C THR A 66 5.29 -7.09 -13.68
N GLN A 67 6.09 -6.03 -13.89
CA GLN A 67 6.82 -5.36 -12.82
C GLN A 67 5.87 -4.72 -11.80
N TYR A 68 4.79 -4.10 -12.26
CA TYR A 68 3.77 -3.51 -11.39
C TYR A 68 3.13 -4.58 -10.49
N ILE A 69 2.62 -5.67 -11.06
CA ILE A 69 2.00 -6.77 -10.31
C ILE A 69 3.00 -7.39 -9.34
N LYS A 70 4.27 -7.54 -9.75
CA LYS A 70 5.34 -8.02 -8.86
C LYS A 70 5.46 -7.12 -7.62
N CYS A 71 5.56 -5.80 -7.80
CA CYS A 71 5.59 -4.87 -6.67
C CYS A 71 4.35 -5.00 -5.79
N ARG A 72 3.16 -5.12 -6.40
CA ARG A 72 1.90 -5.30 -5.65
C ARG A 72 1.87 -6.58 -4.83
N SER A 73 2.40 -7.68 -5.36
CA SER A 73 2.49 -8.93 -4.61
C SER A 73 3.41 -8.83 -3.39
N ILE A 74 4.52 -8.09 -3.49
CA ILE A 74 5.41 -7.84 -2.36
C ILE A 74 4.69 -6.99 -1.31
N ASN A 75 4.03 -5.91 -1.72
CA ASN A 75 3.29 -5.05 -0.80
C ASN A 75 2.16 -5.82 -0.08
N LEU A 76 1.45 -6.70 -0.79
CA LEU A 76 0.41 -7.55 -0.20
C LEU A 76 0.99 -8.49 0.85
N GLU A 77 2.15 -9.09 0.57
CA GLU A 77 2.87 -9.91 1.55
C GLU A 77 3.27 -9.11 2.78
N GLU A 78 3.94 -7.96 2.61
CA GLU A 78 4.36 -7.09 3.72
C GLU A 78 3.17 -6.67 4.59
N ARG A 79 2.02 -6.34 3.96
CA ARG A 79 0.78 -6.01 4.67
C ARG A 79 0.29 -7.16 5.55
N GLU A 80 0.26 -8.38 5.02
CA GLU A 80 -0.20 -9.55 5.79
C GLU A 80 0.81 -9.95 6.88
N GLU A 81 2.11 -9.73 6.67
CA GLU A 81 3.10 -9.88 7.73
C GLU A 81 2.90 -8.87 8.85
N CYS A 82 2.62 -7.60 8.53
CA CYS A 82 2.35 -6.57 9.53
C CYS A 82 1.09 -6.90 10.36
N LYS A 83 0.02 -7.41 9.73
CA LYS A 83 -1.18 -7.86 10.46
C LYS A 83 -0.86 -8.94 11.48
N LYS A 84 0.00 -9.91 11.15
CA LYS A 84 0.42 -10.96 12.10
C LYS A 84 1.21 -10.42 13.29
N ARG A 85 1.94 -9.31 13.12
CA ARG A 85 2.68 -8.66 14.21
C ARG A 85 1.77 -7.80 15.10
N ALA A 86 0.59 -7.43 14.62
CA ALA A 86 -0.38 -6.63 15.36
C ALA A 86 -1.38 -7.49 16.16
N ILE A 87 -1.52 -8.78 15.81
CA ILE A 87 -2.33 -9.73 16.58
C ILE A 87 -1.42 -10.33 17.66
N ASP A 88 -1.24 -9.61 18.77
CA ASP A 88 -0.92 -10.27 20.04
C ASP A 88 -2.09 -11.18 20.40
N PHE A 89 -1.83 -12.32 21.04
CA PHE A 89 -2.89 -13.21 21.51
C PHE A 89 -3.66 -12.48 22.61
N VAL A 90 -4.82 -11.94 22.26
CA VAL A 90 -5.76 -11.29 23.16
C VAL A 90 -6.53 -12.39 23.91
N ASP A 91 -6.53 -12.36 25.25
CA ASP A 91 -7.27 -13.33 26.08
C ASP A 91 -8.78 -13.14 25.90
N GLU A 92 -9.58 -14.18 26.15
CA GLU A 92 -11.04 -14.14 25.91
C GLU A 92 -11.76 -13.04 26.72
N ASP A 93 -11.16 -12.60 27.83
CA ASP A 93 -11.64 -11.51 28.69
C ASP A 93 -11.41 -10.10 28.09
N ASP A 94 -10.56 -9.96 27.07
CA ASP A 94 -10.25 -8.69 26.40
C ASP A 94 -11.14 -8.45 25.15
N LEU A 95 -12.02 -9.41 24.78
CA LEU A 95 -13.00 -9.24 23.70
C LEU A 95 -14.02 -8.12 23.98
N ASP A 96 -14.32 -7.86 25.26
CA ASP A 96 -15.20 -6.76 25.68
C ASP A 96 -14.53 -5.37 25.56
N ALA A 97 -13.21 -5.32 25.35
CA ALA A 97 -12.48 -4.08 25.06
C ALA A 97 -12.49 -3.69 23.57
N LEU A 98 -13.02 -4.54 22.68
CA LEU A 98 -13.09 -4.28 21.22
C LEU A 98 -14.10 -3.19 20.81
N ASP A 99 -14.71 -2.48 21.77
CA ASP A 99 -15.37 -1.20 21.52
C ASP A 99 -14.35 -0.08 21.11
N GLU A 100 -13.04 -0.39 21.16
CA GLU A 100 -11.92 0.40 20.62
C GLU A 100 -11.94 0.62 19.09
N GLU A 101 -12.82 -0.04 18.32
CA GLU A 101 -13.00 0.29 16.88
C GLU A 101 -13.47 1.75 16.67
N SER A 102 -14.19 2.31 17.66
CA SER A 102 -14.58 3.72 17.69
C SER A 102 -13.38 4.67 17.83
N GLU A 103 -12.45 4.35 18.75
CA GLU A 103 -11.25 5.16 18.98
C GLU A 103 -10.28 5.10 17.80
N SER A 104 -10.16 3.93 17.15
CA SER A 104 -9.38 3.78 15.92
C SER A 104 -9.90 4.66 14.78
N PHE A 105 -11.22 4.79 14.62
CA PHE A 105 -11.80 5.61 13.55
C PHE A 105 -11.62 7.10 13.81
N GLU A 106 -11.87 7.56 15.04
CA GLU A 106 -11.65 8.97 15.42
C GLU A 106 -10.18 9.37 15.29
N TYR A 107 -9.26 8.49 15.71
CA TYR A 107 -7.82 8.67 15.54
C TYR A 107 -7.43 8.74 14.06
N ASP A 108 -7.88 7.79 13.23
CA ASP A 108 -7.61 7.79 11.79
C ASP A 108 -8.16 9.04 11.09
N CYS A 109 -9.34 9.51 11.50
CA CYS A 109 -9.93 10.75 11.03
C CYS A 109 -9.09 11.96 11.42
N ALA A 110 -8.65 12.06 12.68
CA ALA A 110 -7.79 13.15 13.15
C ALA A 110 -6.45 13.19 12.40
N VAL A 111 -5.78 12.03 12.26
CA VAL A 111 -4.55 11.89 11.48
C VAL A 111 -4.76 12.37 10.05
N ARG A 112 -5.84 11.93 9.38
CA ARG A 112 -6.12 12.34 7.99
C ARG A 112 -6.40 13.83 7.86
N ILE A 113 -7.13 14.44 8.79
CA ILE A 113 -7.45 15.87 8.76
C ILE A 113 -6.16 16.68 8.86
N ASP A 114 -5.34 16.39 9.87
CA ASP A 114 -4.11 17.15 10.14
C ASP A 114 -3.08 16.97 9.02
N VAL A 115 -2.92 15.75 8.50
CA VAL A 115 -2.04 15.48 7.36
C VAL A 115 -2.52 16.23 6.11
N ASN A 116 -3.82 16.23 5.82
CA ASN A 116 -4.36 16.97 4.67
C ASN A 116 -4.18 18.48 4.82
N GLU A 117 -4.35 19.03 6.02
CA GLU A 117 -4.12 20.45 6.29
C GLU A 117 -2.64 20.81 6.08
N ALA A 118 -1.72 19.97 6.56
CA ALA A 118 -0.28 20.16 6.37
C ALA A 118 0.10 20.09 4.88
N ILE A 119 -0.46 19.15 4.11
CA ILE A 119 -0.27 19.04 2.66
C ILE A 119 -0.81 20.27 1.93
N ALA A 120 -1.93 20.84 2.36
CA ALA A 120 -2.53 22.02 1.73
C ALA A 120 -1.64 23.28 1.85
N LYS A 121 -0.77 23.34 2.86
CA LYS A 121 0.19 24.44 3.07
C LYS A 121 1.47 24.29 2.25
N LEU A 122 1.67 23.15 1.59
CA LEU A 122 2.84 22.90 0.74
C LEU A 122 2.70 23.55 -0.65
N PRO A 123 3.84 23.85 -1.31
CA PRO A 123 3.86 24.15 -2.74
C PRO A 123 3.14 23.07 -3.55
N SER A 124 2.40 23.43 -4.60
CA SER A 124 1.50 22.49 -5.30
C SER A 124 2.20 21.23 -5.81
N GLU A 125 3.43 21.37 -6.30
CA GLU A 125 4.26 20.25 -6.78
C GLU A 125 4.55 19.23 -5.67
N LEU A 126 4.83 19.68 -4.44
CA LEU A 126 5.07 18.81 -3.30
C LEU A 126 3.77 18.24 -2.72
N GLY A 127 2.70 19.04 -2.73
CA GLY A 127 1.40 18.60 -2.28
C GLY A 127 0.85 17.44 -3.12
N GLU A 128 1.05 17.47 -4.44
CA GLU A 128 0.68 16.37 -5.35
C GLU A 128 1.47 15.09 -5.06
N VAL A 129 2.79 15.20 -4.82
CA VAL A 129 3.63 14.06 -4.45
C VAL A 129 3.16 13.42 -3.13
N CYS A 130 2.87 14.23 -2.11
CA CYS A 130 2.36 13.74 -0.82
C CYS A 130 0.98 13.08 -0.93
N LYS A 131 0.08 13.63 -1.76
CA LYS A 131 -1.24 13.01 -2.03
C LYS A 131 -1.09 11.65 -2.70
N LEU A 132 -0.21 11.54 -3.70
CA LEU A 132 0.07 10.26 -4.35
C LEU A 132 0.63 9.23 -3.36
N LEU A 133 1.49 9.65 -2.43
CA LEU A 133 2.01 8.76 -1.38
C LEU A 133 0.96 8.37 -0.33
N MET A 134 0.00 9.26 -0.01
CA MET A 134 -1.12 8.94 0.89
C MET A 134 -2.09 7.92 0.30
N GLU A 135 -2.24 7.87 -1.02
CA GLU A 135 -2.99 6.81 -1.65
C GLU A 135 -2.25 5.50 -1.34
N ASN A 136 -2.91 4.59 -0.59
CA ASN A 136 -2.41 3.29 -0.08
C ASN A 136 -1.74 2.36 -1.10
N ASN A 137 -1.66 2.80 -2.35
CA ASN A 137 -1.12 2.09 -3.45
C ASN A 137 0.26 2.59 -3.88
N PHE A 138 0.65 3.86 -3.81
CA PHE A 138 1.89 4.27 -4.49
C PHE A 138 3.13 4.24 -3.59
N ASN A 139 4.17 3.52 -4.01
CA ASN A 139 5.48 3.59 -3.37
C ASN A 139 6.32 4.75 -3.96
N VAL A 140 7.40 5.14 -3.26
CA VAL A 140 8.31 6.23 -3.66
C VAL A 140 8.84 6.09 -5.10
N ASN A 141 9.08 4.86 -5.57
CA ASN A 141 9.54 4.62 -6.94
C ASN A 141 8.44 4.88 -7.99
N GLU A 142 7.21 4.51 -7.69
CA GLU A 142 6.05 4.75 -8.55
C GLU A 142 5.71 6.24 -8.60
N VAL A 143 5.75 6.93 -7.46
CA VAL A 143 5.53 8.38 -7.39
C VAL A 143 6.61 9.14 -8.16
N SER A 144 7.88 8.74 -8.04
CA SER A 144 8.98 9.32 -8.83
C SER A 144 8.72 9.23 -10.35
N ARG A 145 8.16 8.10 -10.84
CA ARG A 145 7.81 7.94 -12.25
C ARG A 145 6.60 8.78 -12.66
N ILE A 146 5.58 8.85 -11.80
CA ILE A 146 4.34 9.59 -12.08
C ILE A 146 4.61 11.09 -12.10
N ALA A 147 5.32 11.60 -11.09
CA ALA A 147 5.66 13.01 -10.95
C ALA A 147 6.83 13.45 -11.86
N SER A 148 7.48 12.50 -12.56
CA SER A 148 8.71 12.76 -13.34
C SER A 148 9.84 13.42 -12.55
N ILE A 149 9.92 13.12 -11.24
CA ILE A 149 10.96 13.61 -10.32
C ILE A 149 11.99 12.50 -10.08
N PRO A 150 13.31 12.76 -10.19
CA PRO A 150 14.33 11.77 -9.87
C PRO A 150 14.20 11.23 -8.44
N LYS A 151 14.43 9.91 -8.25
CA LYS A 151 14.27 9.26 -6.94
C LYS A 151 15.13 9.88 -5.84
N SER A 152 16.39 10.22 -6.17
CA SER A 152 17.30 10.89 -5.22
C SER A 152 16.70 12.21 -4.75
N THR A 153 16.21 13.02 -5.69
CA THR A 153 15.54 14.28 -5.39
C THR A 153 14.30 14.08 -4.55
N LEU A 154 13.47 13.07 -4.86
CA LEU A 154 12.25 12.78 -4.10
C LEU A 154 12.56 12.31 -2.67
N HIS A 155 13.61 11.50 -2.48
CA HIS A 155 14.06 11.14 -1.13
C HIS A 155 14.61 12.34 -0.36
N ASP A 156 15.38 13.21 -1.00
CA ASP A 156 15.93 14.42 -0.38
C ASP A 156 14.82 15.42 0.00
N THR A 157 13.80 15.58 -0.83
CA THR A 157 12.65 16.46 -0.54
C THR A 157 11.81 15.90 0.59
N LEU A 158 11.51 14.60 0.59
CA LEU A 158 10.79 13.94 1.69
C LEU A 158 11.55 14.02 3.01
N LYS A 159 12.88 13.89 2.97
CA LYS A 159 13.70 14.08 4.16
C LYS A 159 13.61 15.51 4.70
N LYS A 160 13.73 16.52 3.84
CA LYS A 160 13.55 17.93 4.24
C LYS A 160 12.16 18.20 4.81
N LEU A 161 11.12 17.61 4.23
CA LEU A 161 9.74 17.66 4.74
C LEU A 161 9.63 17.08 6.15
N SER A 162 10.29 15.94 6.41
CA SER A 162 10.28 15.33 7.76
C SER A 162 10.98 16.18 8.84
N GLU A 163 11.89 17.05 8.43
CA GLU A 163 12.63 17.97 9.30
C GLU A 163 11.97 19.35 9.41
N ASP A 164 10.96 19.65 8.58
CA ASP A 164 10.28 20.94 8.56
C ASP A 164 9.41 21.13 9.81
N LYS A 165 9.50 22.33 10.39
CA LYS A 165 8.80 22.75 11.61
C LYS A 165 7.28 22.74 11.43
N ASN A 166 6.81 22.89 10.18
CA ASN A 166 5.39 22.86 9.84
C ASN A 166 4.72 21.48 10.09
N PHE A 167 5.52 20.42 10.26
CA PHE A 167 5.04 19.05 10.50
C PHE A 167 5.31 18.55 11.93
N VAL A 168 5.75 19.44 12.83
CA VAL A 168 6.06 19.08 14.23
C VAL A 168 4.81 18.56 14.95
N ASN A 169 3.65 19.14 14.66
CA ASN A 169 2.37 18.69 15.19
C ASN A 169 2.01 17.27 14.74
N LEU A 170 2.45 16.82 13.55
CA LEU A 170 2.19 15.46 13.08
C LEU A 170 3.05 14.40 13.77
N LYS A 171 4.13 14.79 14.46
CA LYS A 171 4.98 13.84 15.20
C LYS A 171 4.26 13.17 16.35
N ILE A 172 3.15 13.74 16.83
CA ILE A 172 2.30 13.13 17.86
C ILE A 172 1.69 11.81 17.41
N TYR A 173 1.50 11.64 16.09
CA TYR A 173 0.92 10.44 15.48
C TYR A 173 1.95 9.37 15.16
N LEU A 174 3.26 9.69 15.24
CA LEU A 174 4.31 8.73 15.01
C LEU A 174 4.54 7.90 16.28
N PRO A 175 4.68 6.57 16.17
CA PRO A 175 5.02 5.75 17.31
C PRO A 175 6.33 6.24 17.90
N VAL A 176 6.36 6.47 19.22
CA VAL A 176 7.54 6.93 19.94
C VAL A 176 8.65 5.90 19.73
N SER A 177 9.56 6.19 18.80
CA SER A 177 10.72 5.35 18.54
C SER A 177 11.74 5.61 19.63
N GLY A 178 11.48 5.07 20.82
CA GLY A 178 12.25 5.27 22.03
C GLY A 178 12.37 3.97 22.81
N GLY A 179 13.34 3.14 22.44
CA GLY A 179 13.68 1.94 23.21
C GLY A 179 14.55 0.98 22.42
N LYS A 180 15.87 1.21 22.43
CA LYS A 180 16.80 0.08 22.36
C LYS A 180 16.56 -0.78 23.60
N ILE A 181 16.14 -2.03 23.42
CA ILE A 181 16.65 -3.20 24.16
C ILE A 181 16.74 -4.35 23.16
#